data_AF-A0A7R6WAM2-F1
#
_entry.id   AF-A0A7R6WAM2-F1
#
_cell.length_a   1.000
_cell.length_b   1.000
_cell.length_c   1.000
_cell.angle_alpha   90.00
_cell.angle_beta   90.00
_cell.angle_gamma   90.00
#
_symmetry.space_group_name_H-M   'P 1'
#
loop_
_entity.id
_entity.type
_entity.pdbx_description
1 polymer ?
#
loop_
_entity_poly.entity_id
_entity_poly.type
_entity_poly.pdbx_seq_one_letter_code
_entity_poly.pdbx_strand_id
1 'polypeptide(L)'
;MFHLQQDRSYAEVASFLCVHEATVKGWLARFNALGLDGLRESSRSGATRKLPADQEAKFKKAVITLQEERVGGRITGHDIRQLLDEQFQVKCCLNSVYNLLARLNIVWVTSRSKHPKQDQVIQDDFKKTSVK
;
A
#
# COMPACT_ATOMS: atom_id res chain seq x y z
N MET A 1 37.12 -4.71 -0.42
CA MET A 1 37.79 -5.89 0.19
C MET A 1 39.28 -5.98 -0.10
N PHE A 2 39.75 -5.48 -1.25
CA PHE A 2 41.17 -5.51 -1.63
C PHE A 2 42.16 -5.14 -0.50
N HIS A 3 41.95 -4.03 0.21
CA HIS A 3 42.84 -3.63 1.31
C HIS A 3 42.85 -4.60 2.51
N LEU A 4 41.73 -5.28 2.78
CA LEU A 4 41.66 -6.31 3.82
C LEU A 4 42.35 -7.62 3.37
N GLN A 5 42.41 -7.88 2.07
CA GLN A 5 43.19 -9.01 1.51
C GLN A 5 44.71 -8.73 1.52
N GLN A 6 45.11 -7.47 1.68
CA GLN A 6 46.50 -7.06 1.84
C GLN A 6 46.92 -6.99 3.32
N ASP A 7 46.19 -7.68 4.21
CA ASP A 7 46.42 -7.73 5.66
C ASP A 7 46.44 -6.35 6.36
N ARG A 8 45.81 -5.32 5.77
CA ARG A 8 45.68 -4.01 6.43
C ARG A 8 44.67 -4.07 7.57
N SER A 9 44.92 -3.27 8.61
CA SER A 9 44.04 -3.23 9.78
C SER A 9 42.68 -2.59 9.45
N TYR A 10 41.64 -2.98 10.19
CA TYR A 10 40.31 -2.39 10.02
C TYR A 10 40.29 -0.88 10.21
N ALA A 11 41.08 -0.36 11.16
CA ALA A 11 41.19 1.08 11.44
C ALA A 11 41.81 1.84 10.27
N GLU A 12 42.83 1.27 9.64
CA GLU A 12 43.49 1.87 8.47
C GLU A 12 42.57 1.89 7.25
N VAL A 13 41.86 0.78 7.00
CA VAL A 13 40.85 0.70 5.93
C VAL A 13 39.69 1.67 6.18
N ALA A 14 39.25 1.81 7.43
CA ALA A 14 38.20 2.76 7.81
C ALA A 14 38.63 4.21 7.57
N SER A 15 39.89 4.54 7.87
CA SER A 15 40.49 5.85 7.60
C SER A 15 40.52 6.16 6.10
N PHE A 16 40.99 5.22 5.26
CA PHE A 16 41.02 5.38 3.80
C PHE A 16 39.63 5.58 3.19
N LEU A 17 38.61 4.95 3.74
CA LEU A 17 37.24 5.01 3.25
C LEU A 17 36.42 6.12 3.92
N CYS A 18 37.01 6.88 4.85
CA CYS A 18 36.34 7.91 5.64
C CYS A 18 35.05 7.42 6.34
N VAL A 19 35.07 6.18 6.85
CA VAL A 19 33.95 5.58 7.58
C VAL A 19 34.40 5.15 8.98
N HIS A 20 33.44 4.86 9.86
CA HIS A 20 33.73 4.29 11.17
C HIS A 20 34.22 2.83 11.04
N GLU A 21 35.15 2.39 11.90
CA GLU A 21 35.71 1.02 11.89
C GLU A 21 34.61 -0.05 12.01
N ALA A 22 33.56 0.22 12.80
CA ALA A 22 32.41 -0.66 12.94
C ALA A 22 31.69 -0.93 11.60
N THR A 23 31.69 0.04 10.67
CA THR A 23 31.11 -0.11 9.34
C THR A 23 31.89 -1.12 8.51
N VAL A 24 33.23 -1.06 8.54
CA VAL A 24 34.11 -2.00 7.84
C VAL A 24 33.94 -3.41 8.39
N LYS A 25 33.89 -3.57 9.72
CA LYS A 25 33.61 -4.86 10.37
C LYS A 25 32.24 -5.41 9.99
N GLY A 26 31.22 -4.54 9.97
CA GLY A 26 29.87 -4.91 9.54
C GLY A 26 29.80 -5.34 8.07
N TRP A 27 30.56 -4.70 7.17
CA TRP A 27 30.69 -5.13 5.78
C TRP A 27 31.35 -6.50 5.67
N LEU A 28 32.45 -6.73 6.38
CA LEU A 28 33.13 -8.02 6.39
C LEU A 28 32.22 -9.13 6.92
N ALA A 29 31.52 -8.90 8.03
CA ALA A 29 30.59 -9.87 8.59
C ALA A 29 29.47 -10.23 7.59
N ARG A 30 28.86 -9.22 6.94
CA ARG A 30 27.82 -9.44 5.92
C ARG A 30 28.36 -10.15 4.68
N PHE A 31 29.57 -9.80 4.25
CA PHE A 31 30.22 -10.45 3.13
C PHE A 31 30.55 -11.92 3.44
N ASN A 32 31.03 -12.24 4.63
CA ASN A 32 31.33 -13.61 5.02
C ASN A 32 30.06 -14.47 5.12
N ALA A 33 28.92 -13.88 5.52
CA ALA A 33 27.66 -14.60 5.65
C ALA A 33 26.91 -14.78 4.31
N LEU A 34 26.91 -13.77 3.43
CA LEU A 34 26.04 -13.69 2.26
C LEU A 34 26.80 -13.40 0.95
N GLY A 35 28.13 -13.38 0.98
CA GLY A 35 28.97 -13.03 -0.17
C GLY A 35 28.73 -11.60 -0.66
N LEU A 36 28.79 -11.41 -1.98
CA LEU A 36 28.57 -10.11 -2.63
C LEU A 36 27.15 -9.57 -2.38
N ASP A 37 26.15 -10.44 -2.23
CA ASP A 37 24.77 -10.00 -1.97
C ASP A 37 24.63 -9.33 -0.59
N GLY A 38 25.44 -9.71 0.40
CA GLY A 38 25.45 -9.08 1.73
C GLY A 38 25.95 -7.63 1.74
N LEU A 39 26.68 -7.23 0.71
CA LEU A 39 27.16 -5.85 0.52
C LEU A 39 26.18 -4.97 -0.24
N ARG A 40 25.14 -5.54 -0.85
CA ARG A 40 24.09 -4.76 -1.52
C ARG A 40 23.25 -4.02 -0.47
N GLU A 41 22.67 -2.90 -0.87
CA GLU A 41 21.70 -2.18 -0.03
C GLU A 41 20.48 -3.07 0.22
N SER A 42 20.18 -3.32 1.49
CA SER A 42 18.98 -4.08 1.86
C SER A 42 17.72 -3.28 1.56
N SER A 43 16.65 -3.96 1.17
CA SER A 43 15.34 -3.33 1.05
C SER A 43 14.95 -2.70 2.39
N ARG A 44 14.67 -1.39 2.37
CA ARG A 44 14.21 -0.66 3.55
C ARG A 44 12.77 -1.08 3.86
N SER A 45 12.45 -1.23 5.15
CA SER A 45 11.11 -1.61 5.61
C SER A 45 10.02 -0.60 5.25
N GLY A 46 10.39 0.65 4.96
CA GLY A 46 9.46 1.72 4.64
C GLY A 46 8.60 2.13 5.84
N ALA A 47 7.64 3.04 5.59
CA ALA A 47 6.67 3.43 6.61
C ALA A 47 5.68 2.28 6.89
N THR A 48 5.34 2.07 8.16
CA THR A 48 4.36 1.06 8.55
C THR A 48 2.98 1.39 7.99
N ARG A 49 2.23 0.35 7.63
CA ARG A 49 0.87 0.50 7.10
C ARG A 49 -0.07 0.90 8.24
N LYS A 50 -0.96 1.86 7.98
CA LYS A 50 -1.96 2.31 8.97
C LYS A 50 -3.08 1.30 9.21
N LEU A 51 -3.48 0.58 8.17
CA LEU A 51 -4.43 -0.52 8.25
C LEU A 51 -3.64 -1.84 8.09
N PRO A 52 -3.72 -2.78 9.05
CA PRO A 52 -3.04 -4.07 8.95
C PRO A 52 -3.67 -4.93 7.85
N ALA A 53 -2.86 -5.79 7.24
CA ALA A 53 -3.26 -6.62 6.10
C ALA A 53 -4.49 -7.49 6.41
N ASP A 54 -4.60 -8.00 7.64
CA ASP A 54 -5.70 -8.87 8.07
C ASP A 54 -7.07 -8.17 8.04
N GLN A 55 -7.07 -6.84 8.19
CA GLN A 55 -8.30 -6.04 8.18
C GLN A 55 -8.68 -5.55 6.78
N GLU A 56 -7.82 -5.70 5.78
CA GLU A 56 -8.04 -5.15 4.43
C GLU A 56 -9.23 -5.81 3.73
N ALA A 57 -9.40 -7.13 3.90
CA ALA A 57 -10.56 -7.84 3.37
C ALA A 57 -11.88 -7.35 3.99
N LYS A 58 -11.86 -7.07 5.31
CA LYS A 58 -13.02 -6.52 6.03
C LYS A 58 -13.31 -5.09 5.57
N PHE A 59 -12.28 -4.26 5.41
CA PHE A 59 -12.41 -2.89 4.90
C PHE A 59 -12.99 -2.86 3.48
N LYS A 60 -12.52 -3.73 2.57
CA LYS A 60 -13.09 -3.85 1.22
C LYS A 60 -14.60 -4.10 1.25
N LYS A 61 -15.05 -5.05 2.06
CA LYS A 61 -16.47 -5.36 2.22
C LYS A 61 -17.24 -4.16 2.77
N ALA A 62 -16.71 -3.52 3.82
CA ALA A 62 -17.34 -2.35 4.43
C ALA A 62 -17.50 -1.18 3.44
N VAL A 63 -16.52 -0.93 2.57
CA VAL A 63 -16.62 0.10 1.52
C VAL A 63 -17.71 -0.21 0.50
N ILE A 64 -17.88 -1.49 0.10
CA ILE A 64 -18.94 -1.90 -0.82
C ILE A 64 -20.31 -1.74 -0.17
N THR A 65 -20.48 -2.23 1.05
CA THR A 65 -21.72 -2.09 1.83
C THR A 65 -22.09 -0.62 2.02
N LEU A 66 -21.11 0.24 2.34
CA LEU A 66 -21.33 1.68 2.47
C LEU A 66 -21.89 2.31 1.18
N GLN A 67 -21.46 1.83 0.01
CA GLN A 67 -21.98 2.32 -1.27
C GLN A 67 -23.36 1.74 -1.61
N GLU A 68 -23.68 0.52 -1.19
CA GLU A 68 -24.99 -0.12 -1.38
C GLU A 68 -26.08 0.49 -0.50
N GLU A 69 -25.74 0.81 0.75
CA GLU A 69 -26.65 1.41 1.73
C GLU A 69 -26.96 2.89 1.42
N ARG A 70 -26.13 3.54 0.60
CA ARG A 70 -26.31 4.95 0.28
C ARG A 70 -27.55 5.16 -0.58
N VAL A 71 -28.48 5.99 -0.08
CA VAL A 71 -29.72 6.38 -0.78
C VAL A 71 -29.39 7.39 -1.90
N GLY A 72 -28.73 6.90 -2.95
CA GLY A 72 -28.32 7.69 -4.11
C GLY A 72 -26.97 8.39 -3.99
N GLY A 73 -26.43 8.78 -5.15
CA GLY A 73 -25.10 9.39 -5.23
C GLY A 73 -23.96 8.38 -5.02
N ARG A 74 -22.78 8.89 -4.67
CA ARG A 74 -21.55 8.11 -4.49
C ARG A 74 -20.91 8.45 -3.17
N ILE A 75 -20.30 7.46 -2.54
CA ILE A 75 -19.43 7.71 -1.40
C ILE A 75 -18.17 8.44 -1.88
N THR A 76 -17.68 9.34 -1.05
CA THR A 76 -16.51 10.17 -1.29
C THR A 76 -15.33 9.68 -0.45
N GLY A 77 -14.12 10.14 -0.75
CA GLY A 77 -12.96 9.83 0.11
C GLY A 77 -13.14 10.28 1.57
N HIS A 78 -13.98 11.29 1.82
CA HIS A 78 -14.30 11.75 3.17
C HIS A 78 -15.17 10.74 3.92
N ASP A 79 -16.17 10.16 3.24
CA ASP A 79 -17.02 9.10 3.81
C ASP A 79 -16.17 7.87 4.17
N ILE A 80 -15.22 7.51 3.30
CA ILE A 80 -14.31 6.37 3.55
C ILE A 80 -13.35 6.68 4.70
N ARG A 81 -12.88 7.92 4.82
CA ARG A 81 -12.05 8.37 5.95
C ARG A 81 -12.82 8.24 7.27
N GLN A 82 -14.10 8.61 7.28
CA GLN A 82 -14.96 8.48 8.44
C GLN A 82 -15.17 7.00 8.81
N LEU A 83 -15.45 6.15 7.82
CA LEU A 83 -15.58 4.70 8.02
C LEU A 83 -14.30 4.08 8.63
N LEU A 84 -13.11 4.53 8.19
CA LEU A 84 -11.84 4.08 8.77
C LEU A 84 -11.67 4.50 10.22
N ASP A 85 -12.08 5.72 10.58
CA ASP A 85 -12.00 6.20 11.97
C ASP A 85 -12.98 5.44 12.86
N GLU A 86 -14.23 5.31 12.44
CA GLU A 86 -15.31 4.72 13.25
C GLU A 86 -15.15 3.20 13.41
N GLN A 87 -14.98 2.45 12.30
CA GLN A 87 -15.03 0.98 12.34
C GLN A 87 -13.67 0.32 12.54
N PHE A 88 -12.59 1.00 12.13
CA PHE A 88 -11.23 0.46 12.16
C PHE A 88 -10.32 1.21 13.14
N GLN A 89 -10.78 2.32 13.73
CA GLN A 89 -9.99 3.17 14.63
C GLN A 89 -8.69 3.67 13.97
N VAL A 90 -8.72 3.86 12.64
CA VAL A 90 -7.56 4.29 11.84
C VAL A 90 -7.72 5.75 11.44
N LYS A 91 -7.04 6.63 12.19
CA LYS A 91 -6.96 8.06 11.86
C LYS A 91 -5.94 8.32 10.76
N CYS A 92 -6.43 8.80 9.62
CA CYS A 92 -5.58 9.09 8.47
C CYS A 92 -6.04 10.29 7.65
N CYS A 93 -5.10 10.87 6.91
CA CYS A 93 -5.38 11.94 5.96
C CYS A 93 -5.97 11.37 4.67
N LEU A 94 -6.61 12.22 3.88
CA LEU A 94 -7.28 11.81 2.64
C LEU A 94 -6.32 11.12 1.66
N ASN A 95 -5.06 11.55 1.58
CA ASN A 95 -4.05 10.91 0.75
C ASN A 95 -3.77 9.45 1.16
N SER A 96 -3.78 9.17 2.47
CA SER A 96 -3.63 7.80 2.98
C SER A 96 -4.81 6.92 2.58
N VAL A 97 -6.03 7.50 2.53
CA VAL A 97 -7.23 6.80 2.07
C VAL A 97 -7.08 6.43 0.59
N TYR A 98 -6.70 7.36 -0.28
CA TYR A 98 -6.50 7.06 -1.69
C TYR A 98 -5.38 6.05 -1.94
N ASN A 99 -4.26 6.15 -1.21
CA ASN A 99 -3.19 5.14 -1.27
C ASN A 99 -3.68 3.75 -0.84
N LEU A 100 -4.52 3.68 0.21
CA LEU A 100 -5.14 2.45 0.66
C LEU A 100 -6.05 1.86 -0.43
N LEU A 101 -6.93 2.68 -1.02
CA LEU A 101 -7.84 2.25 -2.09
C LEU A 101 -7.08 1.74 -3.32
N ALA A 102 -6.06 2.48 -3.77
CA ALA A 102 -5.21 2.09 -4.90
C ALA A 102 -4.51 0.75 -4.65
N ARG A 103 -3.93 0.57 -3.46
CA ARG A 103 -3.27 -0.68 -3.06
C ARG A 103 -4.22 -1.87 -2.99
N LEU A 104 -5.48 -1.61 -2.66
CA LEU A 104 -6.54 -2.62 -2.61
C LEU A 104 -7.16 -2.89 -3.99
N ASN A 105 -6.68 -2.24 -5.05
CA ASN A 105 -7.27 -2.28 -6.39
C ASN A 105 -8.76 -1.88 -6.40
N ILE A 106 -9.16 -0.99 -5.49
CA ILE A 106 -10.47 -0.35 -5.54
C ILE A 106 -10.31 0.89 -6.43
N VAL A 107 -10.62 0.71 -7.71
CA VAL A 107 -10.63 1.83 -8.67
C VAL A 107 -12.06 2.30 -8.85
N TRP A 108 -12.28 3.60 -8.70
CA TRP A 108 -13.59 4.20 -8.80
C TRP A 108 -13.96 4.51 -10.26
N VAL A 109 -14.26 3.48 -11.05
CA VAL A 109 -14.76 3.69 -12.43
C VAL A 109 -16.27 3.63 -12.41
N THR A 110 -16.92 4.79 -12.43
CA THR A 110 -18.38 4.87 -12.51
C THR A 110 -18.79 5.85 -13.60
N SER A 111 -19.06 5.34 -14.81
CA SER A 111 -19.40 6.20 -15.96
C SER A 111 -20.75 6.92 -15.82
N ARG A 112 -21.69 6.39 -15.03
CA ARG A 112 -23.00 6.99 -14.73
C ARG A 112 -23.41 6.65 -13.30
N SER A 113 -24.14 7.55 -12.61
CA SER A 113 -24.72 7.21 -11.31
C SER A 113 -25.81 6.16 -11.53
N LYS A 114 -25.84 5.13 -10.68
CA LYS A 114 -26.94 4.16 -10.66
C LYS A 114 -28.02 4.70 -9.73
N HIS A 115 -29.23 4.90 -10.23
CA HIS A 115 -30.33 5.41 -9.40
C HIS A 115 -30.84 4.28 -8.47
N PRO A 116 -31.22 4.52 -7.21
CA PRO A 116 -31.65 3.46 -6.29
C PRO A 116 -32.86 2.64 -6.80
N LYS A 117 -33.76 3.29 -7.55
CA LYS A 117 -34.92 2.63 -8.21
C LYS A 117 -34.58 1.99 -9.56
N GLN A 118 -33.30 1.90 -9.92
CA GLN A 118 -32.88 1.35 -11.20
C GLN A 118 -32.87 -0.18 -11.14
N ASP A 119 -33.87 -0.80 -11.77
CA ASP A 119 -33.97 -2.24 -11.92
C ASP A 119 -33.50 -2.67 -13.33
N GLN A 120 -32.57 -3.62 -13.38
CA GLN A 120 -32.01 -4.12 -14.63
C GLN A 120 -33.05 -4.90 -15.45
N VAL A 121 -33.94 -5.63 -14.78
CA VAL A 121 -34.99 -6.43 -15.43
C VAL A 121 -35.99 -5.52 -16.14
N ILE A 122 -36.46 -4.48 -15.44
CA ILE A 122 -37.37 -3.47 -16.01
C ILE A 122 -36.73 -2.75 -17.21
N GLN A 123 -35.43 -2.43 -17.13
CA GLN A 123 -34.72 -1.79 -18.24
C GLN A 123 -34.59 -2.69 -19.46
N ASP A 124 -34.30 -3.97 -19.26
CA ASP A 124 -34.10 -4.90 -20.37
C ASP A 124 -35.43 -5.31 -21.02
N ASP A 125 -36.52 -5.36 -20.25
CA ASP A 125 -37.87 -5.58 -20.79
C ASP A 125 -38.39 -4.37 -21.58
N PHE A 126 -38.13 -3.14 -21.10
CA PHE A 126 -38.43 -1.90 -21.85
C PHE A 126 -37.66 -1.84 -23.18
N LYS A 127 -36.38 -2.23 -23.19
CA LYS A 127 -35.58 -2.26 -24.43
C LYS A 127 -36.12 -3.26 -25.45
N LYS A 128 -36.63 -4.41 -25.02
CA LYS A 128 -37.21 -5.44 -25.90
C LYS A 128 -38.56 -5.03 -26.50
N THR A 129 -39.36 -4.26 -25.77
CA THR A 129 -40.67 -3.77 -26.22
C THR A 129 -40.59 -2.50 -27.08
N SER A 130 -39.46 -1.79 -27.02
CA SER A 130 -39.15 -0.67 -27.93
C SER A 130 -38.73 -1.19 -29.31
N VAL A 131 -39.70 -1.69 -30.07
CA VAL A 131 -39.55 -1.86 -31.52
C VAL A 131 -39.73 -0.48 -32.16
N LYS A 132 -38.79 -0.10 -33.03
CA LYS A 132 -38.83 1.13 -33.83
C LYS A 132 -39.94 1.09 -34.87
#